data_AF-A0A238KXS1-F1
#
_entry.id   AF-A0A238KXS1-F1
#
_cell.length_a   1.000
_cell.length_b   1.000
_cell.length_c   1.000
_cell.angle_alpha   90.00
_cell.angle_beta   90.00
_cell.angle_gamma   90.00
#
_symmetry.space_group_name_H-M   'P 1'
#
loop_
_entity.id
_entity.type
_entity.pdbx_description
1 polymer ?
#
loop_
_entity_poly.entity_id
_entity_poly.type
_entity_poly.pdbx_seq_one_letter_code
_entity_poly.pdbx_strand_id
1 'polypeptide(L)'
;MRGLAMMAVLGFLAAGASAQDADTPVDKCAQTEAWFMMAVDARLAGDTLRKVRRTLTQEMGKTAAEQLADFVFALPEAQLTPEVGKLARAQCEAL
;
A
#
# COMPACT_ATOMS: atom_id res chain seq x y z
N MET A 1 41.83 33.64 1.38
CA MET A 1 40.46 34.17 1.61
C MET A 1 39.50 33.20 0.92
N ARG A 2 39.12 32.07 1.55
CA ARG A 2 37.87 31.86 2.31
C ARG A 2 36.64 32.48 1.62
N GLY A 3 36.11 31.78 0.61
CA GLY A 3 34.74 31.93 0.12
C GLY A 3 33.94 30.69 0.52
N LEU A 4 33.12 30.82 1.56
CA LEU A 4 32.09 29.87 1.98
C LEU A 4 30.84 30.08 1.13
N ALA A 5 30.32 29.02 0.52
CA ALA A 5 28.92 28.86 0.09
C ALA A 5 28.74 27.34 -0.17
N MET A 6 28.30 26.52 0.78
CA MET A 6 26.99 26.40 1.42
C MET A 6 25.85 26.07 0.44
N MET A 7 25.44 24.80 0.50
CA MET A 7 24.12 24.23 0.18
C MET A 7 23.60 24.27 -1.26
N ALA A 8 23.38 23.08 -1.82
CA ALA A 8 22.02 22.51 -1.93
C ALA A 8 22.11 21.03 -2.32
N VAL A 9 21.87 20.14 -1.35
CA VAL A 9 21.53 18.74 -1.60
C VAL A 9 20.12 18.74 -2.19
N LEU A 10 20.02 18.66 -3.51
CA LEU A 10 18.76 18.36 -4.20
C LEU A 10 18.45 16.87 -4.02
N GLY A 11 17.88 16.55 -2.86
CA GLY A 11 17.19 15.28 -2.63
C GLY A 11 15.94 15.24 -3.50
N PHE A 12 16.04 14.57 -4.64
CA PHE A 12 14.90 14.21 -5.48
C PHE A 12 14.17 13.02 -4.84
N LEU A 13 13.52 13.28 -3.70
CA LEU A 13 12.61 12.33 -3.06
C LEU A 13 11.26 12.39 -3.79
N ALA A 14 11.00 11.33 -4.54
CA ALA A 14 9.73 10.87 -5.09
C ALA A 14 8.48 11.65 -4.64
N ALA A 15 8.07 12.62 -5.46
CA ALA A 15 6.68 13.05 -5.51
C ALA A 15 5.87 11.94 -6.21
N GLY A 16 5.38 10.99 -5.43
CA GLY A 16 4.25 10.15 -5.84
C GLY A 16 3.02 11.05 -5.94
N ALA A 17 2.86 11.73 -7.07
CA ALA A 17 1.62 12.38 -7.42
C ALA A 17 0.65 11.28 -7.90
N SER A 18 -0.30 10.91 -7.05
CA SER A 18 -1.51 10.21 -7.49
C SER A 18 -2.72 10.96 -6.94
N ALA A 19 -2.95 12.15 -7.51
CA ALA A 19 -4.28 12.74 -7.55
C ALA A 19 -4.96 12.30 -8.85
N GLN A 20 -6.30 12.27 -8.81
CA GLN A 20 -7.22 12.06 -9.94
C GLN A 20 -7.62 10.60 -10.18
N ASP A 21 -8.76 10.23 -9.61
CA ASP A 21 -9.93 9.78 -10.39
C ASP A 21 -11.14 9.66 -9.46
N ALA A 22 -11.90 10.75 -9.33
CA ALA A 22 -13.17 10.72 -8.65
C ALA A 22 -14.21 10.11 -9.60
N ASP A 23 -14.50 8.81 -9.48
CA ASP A 23 -15.62 8.19 -10.18
C ASP A 23 -16.23 7.08 -9.31
N THR A 24 -17.49 7.28 -8.89
CA THR A 24 -18.29 6.62 -7.83
C THR A 24 -17.77 6.81 -6.38
N PRO A 25 -18.63 7.16 -5.38
CA PRO A 25 -18.19 7.39 -4.00
C PRO A 25 -18.00 6.06 -3.25
N VAL A 26 -17.26 5.13 -3.85
CA VAL A 26 -16.55 4.14 -3.04
C VAL A 26 -15.41 4.91 -2.42
N ASP A 27 -15.45 5.06 -1.10
CA ASP A 27 -14.34 5.63 -0.34
C ASP A 27 -13.10 4.79 -0.67
N LYS A 28 -12.19 5.36 -1.47
CA LYS A 28 -10.97 4.68 -1.94
C LYS A 28 -10.08 4.26 -0.78
N CYS A 29 -10.14 4.97 0.34
CA CYS A 29 -9.39 4.64 1.54
C CYS A 29 -10.05 3.47 2.29
N ALA A 30 -11.39 3.41 2.32
CA ALA A 30 -12.11 2.23 2.80
C ALA A 30 -11.91 1.00 1.90
N GLN A 31 -11.83 1.19 0.58
CA GLN A 31 -11.52 0.09 -0.35
C GLN A 31 -10.08 -0.40 -0.19
N THR A 32 -9.14 0.52 0.06
CA THR A 32 -7.77 0.16 0.41
C THR A 32 -7.74 -0.68 1.68
N GLU A 33 -8.46 -0.29 2.74
CA GLU A 33 -8.61 -1.10 3.96
C GLU A 33 -9.09 -2.52 3.63
N ALA A 34 -10.16 -2.64 2.84
CA ALA A 34 -10.75 -3.91 2.50
C ALA A 34 -9.77 -4.85 1.77
N TRP A 35 -8.95 -4.32 0.86
CA TRP A 35 -7.93 -5.11 0.17
C TRP A 35 -6.82 -5.59 1.10
N PHE A 36 -6.37 -4.76 2.04
CA PHE A 36 -5.40 -5.16 3.05
C PHE A 36 -5.95 -6.26 3.96
N MET A 37 -7.19 -6.09 4.45
CA MET A 37 -7.86 -7.10 5.29
C MET A 37 -7.99 -8.43 4.55
N MET A 38 -8.45 -8.40 3.30
CA MET A 38 -8.57 -9.60 2.46
C MET A 38 -7.23 -10.34 2.32
N ALA A 39 -6.14 -9.62 2.06
CA ALA A 39 -4.82 -10.21 1.90
C ALA A 39 -4.29 -10.80 3.21
N VAL A 40 -4.51 -10.12 4.34
CA VAL A 40 -4.12 -10.59 5.68
C VAL A 40 -4.91 -11.84 6.04
N ASP A 41 -6.23 -11.82 5.89
CA ASP A 41 -7.11 -12.96 6.19
C ASP A 41 -6.76 -14.18 5.33
N ALA A 42 -6.50 -13.98 4.04
CA ALA A 42 -6.09 -15.06 3.15
C ALA A 42 -4.74 -15.66 3.59
N ARG A 43 -3.78 -14.83 3.99
CA ARG A 43 -2.49 -15.32 4.51
C ARG A 43 -2.67 -16.09 5.82
N LEU A 44 -3.47 -15.58 6.74
CA LEU A 44 -3.79 -16.26 8.01
C LEU A 44 -4.52 -17.59 7.78
N ALA A 45 -5.34 -17.68 6.72
CA ALA A 45 -6.00 -18.91 6.30
C ALA A 45 -5.06 -19.91 5.61
N GLY A 46 -3.77 -19.57 5.42
CA GLY A 46 -2.77 -20.44 4.79
C GLY A 46 -2.76 -20.38 3.26
N ASP A 47 -3.38 -19.37 2.64
CA ASP A 47 -3.33 -19.21 1.19
C ASP A 47 -1.90 -18.89 0.72
N THR A 48 -1.55 -19.42 -0.44
CA THR A 48 -0.26 -19.12 -1.08
C THR A 48 -0.24 -17.71 -1.66
N LEU A 49 0.96 -17.10 -1.70
CA LEU A 49 1.18 -15.79 -2.34
C LEU A 49 0.59 -15.72 -3.76
N ARG A 50 0.77 -16.78 -4.56
CA ARG A 50 0.23 -16.87 -5.92
C ARG A 50 -1.30 -16.77 -5.94
N LYS A 51 -1.98 -17.44 -5.00
CA LYS A 51 -3.44 -17.39 -4.90
C LYS A 51 -3.90 -15.99 -4.51
N VAL A 52 -3.28 -15.37 -3.50
CA VAL A 52 -3.62 -14.02 -3.03
C VAL A 52 -3.43 -12.97 -4.14
N ARG A 53 -2.28 -12.98 -4.84
CA ARG A 53 -2.05 -12.10 -6.00
C ARG A 53 -3.12 -12.23 -7.06
N ARG A 54 -3.54 -13.46 -7.37
CA ARG A 54 -4.59 -13.71 -8.39
C ARG A 54 -5.93 -13.11 -7.95
N THR A 55 -6.32 -13.31 -6.69
CA THR A 55 -7.56 -12.72 -6.14
C THR A 55 -7.49 -11.20 -6.20
N LEU A 56 -6.43 -10.58 -5.67
CA LEU A 56 -6.28 -9.13 -5.69
C LEU A 56 -6.21 -8.54 -7.10
N THR A 57 -5.64 -9.27 -8.07
CA THR A 57 -5.58 -8.81 -9.47
C THR A 57 -6.98 -8.60 -10.06
N GLN A 58 -7.97 -9.38 -9.62
CA GLN A 58 -9.37 -9.24 -10.05
C GLN A 58 -10.03 -7.99 -9.46
N GLU A 59 -9.51 -7.48 -8.34
CA GLU A 59 -10.09 -6.37 -7.58
C GLU A 59 -9.43 -5.02 -7.89
N MET A 60 -8.09 -4.99 -8.01
CA MET A 60 -7.29 -3.75 -8.09
C MET A 60 -6.33 -3.69 -9.28
N GLY A 61 -6.35 -4.71 -10.14
CA GLY A 61 -5.41 -4.83 -11.25
C GLY A 61 -4.04 -5.38 -10.81
N LYS A 62 -3.27 -5.86 -11.81
CA LYS A 62 -2.11 -6.72 -11.59
C LYS A 62 -1.01 -6.07 -10.75
N THR A 63 -0.59 -4.85 -11.10
CA THR A 63 0.55 -4.21 -10.46
C THR A 63 0.29 -3.91 -8.98
N ALA A 64 -0.88 -3.33 -8.67
CA ALA A 64 -1.27 -3.05 -7.28
C ALA A 64 -1.41 -4.35 -6.48
N ALA A 65 -1.99 -5.39 -7.10
CA ALA A 65 -2.15 -6.70 -6.48
C ALA A 65 -0.82 -7.36 -6.12
N GLU A 66 0.16 -7.30 -7.02
CA GLU A 66 1.51 -7.83 -6.76
C GLU A 66 2.17 -7.09 -5.60
N GLN A 67 2.13 -5.74 -5.58
CA GLN A 67 2.71 -4.94 -4.51
C GLN A 67 2.06 -5.19 -3.14
N LEU A 68 0.72 -5.20 -3.10
CA LEU A 68 0.00 -5.43 -1.86
C LEU A 68 0.25 -6.84 -1.31
N ALA A 69 0.16 -7.85 -2.17
CA ALA A 69 0.42 -9.22 -1.75
C ALA A 69 1.86 -9.40 -1.25
N ASP A 70 2.83 -8.80 -1.94
CA ASP A 70 4.24 -8.90 -1.55
C ASP A 70 4.52 -8.21 -0.22
N PHE A 71 3.92 -7.04 -0.01
CA PHE A 71 3.96 -6.37 1.29
C PHE A 71 3.37 -7.27 2.38
N VAL A 72 2.16 -7.78 2.20
CA VAL A 72 1.48 -8.60 3.22
C VAL A 72 2.26 -9.87 3.51
N PHE A 73 2.89 -10.52 2.53
CA PHE A 73 3.70 -11.73 2.74
C PHE A 73 5.09 -11.45 3.32
N ALA A 74 5.62 -10.24 3.18
CA ALA A 74 6.86 -9.82 3.83
C ALA A 74 6.68 -9.54 5.33
N LEU A 75 5.45 -9.31 5.80
CA LEU A 75 5.19 -9.05 7.23
C LEU A 75 5.54 -10.26 8.11
N PRO A 76 6.07 -10.06 9.32
CA PRO A 76 6.12 -11.11 10.34
C PRO A 76 4.70 -11.57 10.72
N GLU A 77 4.53 -12.84 11.08
CA GLU A 77 3.20 -13.37 11.48
C GLU A 77 2.59 -12.59 12.65
N ALA A 78 3.40 -12.12 13.59
CA ALA A 78 2.95 -11.29 14.71
C ALA A 78 2.34 -9.93 14.28
N GLN A 79 2.58 -9.51 13.04
CA GLN A 79 2.04 -8.27 12.46
C GLN A 79 0.86 -8.53 11.52
N LEU A 80 0.50 -9.78 11.23
CA LEU A 80 -0.68 -10.14 10.43
C LEU A 80 -1.95 -9.98 11.25
N THR A 81 -2.33 -8.72 11.44
CA THR A 81 -3.52 -8.36 12.17
C THR A 81 -4.39 -7.44 11.32
N PRO A 82 -5.70 -7.38 11.61
CA PRO A 82 -6.58 -6.42 10.96
C PRO A 82 -6.10 -4.96 11.06
N GLU A 83 -5.32 -4.60 12.09
CA GLU A 83 -4.80 -3.24 12.26
C GLU A 83 -3.93 -2.77 11.07
N VAL A 84 -3.35 -3.69 10.29
CA VAL A 84 -2.61 -3.34 9.07
C VAL A 84 -3.52 -2.62 8.06
N GLY A 85 -4.77 -3.08 7.88
CA GLY A 85 -5.72 -2.44 6.97
C GLY A 85 -6.16 -1.07 7.47
N LYS A 86 -6.38 -0.91 8.77
CA LYS A 86 -6.73 0.39 9.37
C LYS A 86 -5.60 1.41 9.24
N LEU A 87 -4.35 0.98 9.41
CA LEU A 87 -3.18 1.83 9.19
C LEU A 87 -3.06 2.24 7.72
N ALA A 88 -3.33 1.33 6.78
CA ALA A 88 -3.34 1.65 5.36
C ALA A 88 -4.41 2.69 5.01
N ARG A 89 -5.61 2.57 5.58
CA ARG A 89 -6.66 3.58 5.45
C ARG A 89 -6.24 4.94 6.00
N ALA A 90 -5.72 4.96 7.23
CA ALA A 90 -5.27 6.20 7.86
C ALA A 90 -4.17 6.90 7.03
N GLN A 91 -3.30 6.13 6.37
CA GLN A 91 -2.32 6.68 5.43
C GLN A 91 -2.96 7.22 4.16
N CYS A 92 -3.94 6.51 3.60
CA CYS A 92 -4.69 6.99 2.43
C CYS A 92 -5.43 8.30 2.70
N GLU A 93 -6.07 8.43 3.87
CA GLU A 93 -6.83 9.64 4.27
C GLU A 93 -5.91 10.85 4.56
N ALA A 94 -4.62 10.62 4.79
CA ALA A 94 -3.64 11.66 5.09
C ALA A 94 -2.94 12.26 3.85
N LEU A 95 -3.23 11.74 2.65
CA LEU A 95 -2.69 12.19 1.35
C LEU A 95 -3.62 13.20 0.67
#